data_AF-A0A659UB37-F1
#
_entry.id   AF-A0A659UB37-F1
#
_cell.length_a   1.000
_cell.length_b   1.000
_cell.length_c   1.000
_cell.angle_alpha   90.00
_cell.angle_beta   90.00
_cell.angle_gamma   90.00
#
_symmetry.space_group_name_H-M   'P 1'
#
loop_
_entity.id
_entity.type
_entity.pdbx_description
1 polymer ?
#
loop_
_entity_poly.entity_id
_entity_poly.type
_entity_poly.pdbx_seq_one_letter_code
_entity_poly.pdbx_strand_id
1 'polypeptide(L)' 'AGAMRLARELGPGHTIVTILCDYGTRYQSKLFNPDFLRDKNLPVPGWMELQSKISVPFEKVA' A
#
# COMPACT_ATOMS: atom_id res chain seq x y z
N ALA A 1 -6.07 -12.00 3.15
CA ALA A 1 -5.63 -13.40 3.33
C ALA A 1 -6.79 -14.39 3.41
N GLY A 2 -7.77 -14.19 4.32
CA GLY A 2 -8.86 -15.16 4.56
C GLY A 2 -9.75 -15.47 3.36
N ALA A 3 -10.33 -14.47 2.70
CA ALA A 3 -11.22 -14.68 1.54
C ALA A 3 -10.54 -15.42 0.38
N MET A 4 -9.27 -15.08 0.09
CA MET A 4 -8.48 -15.79 -0.92
C MET A 4 -8.23 -17.25 -0.56
N ARG A 5 -7.96 -17.54 0.72
CA ARG A 5 -7.78 -18.92 1.19
C ARG A 5 -9.09 -19.71 1.05
N LEU A 6 -10.21 -19.14 1.47
CA LEU A 6 -11.53 -19.74 1.33
C LEU A 6 -11.87 -20.02 -0.14
N ALA A 7 -11.57 -19.07 -1.05
CA ALA A 7 -11.78 -19.27 -2.48
C ALA A 7 -10.99 -20.48 -3.04
N ARG A 8 -9.76 -20.70 -2.54
CA ARG A 8 -8.95 -21.86 -2.93
C ARG A 8 -9.51 -23.17 -2.37
N GLU A 9 -10.03 -23.15 -1.13
CA GLU A 9 -10.62 -24.33 -0.47
C GLU A 9 -11.96 -24.75 -1.12
N LEU A 10 -12.79 -23.79 -1.54
CA LEU A 10 -14.08 -24.07 -2.21
C LEU A 10 -13.94 -24.39 -3.70
N GLY A 11 -12.85 -23.94 -4.33
CA GLY A 11 -12.60 -24.13 -5.75
C GLY A 11 -13.36 -23.16 -6.67
N PRO A 12 -13.11 -23.23 -7.99
CA PRO A 12 -13.66 -22.29 -8.98
C PRO A 12 -15.20 -22.28 -9.01
N GLY A 13 -15.78 -21.18 -9.49
CA GLY A 13 -17.23 -21.03 -9.66
C GLY A 13 -17.97 -20.43 -8.46
N HIS A 14 -17.27 -20.17 -7.35
CA HIS A 14 -17.86 -19.54 -6.17
C HIS A 14 -17.58 -18.03 -6.13
N THR A 15 -18.60 -17.26 -5.73
CA THR A 15 -18.46 -15.83 -5.43
C THR A 15 -18.23 -15.64 -3.93
N ILE A 16 -17.06 -15.12 -3.56
CA ILE A 16 -16.68 -14.89 -2.16
C ILE A 16 -16.79 -13.39 -1.86
N VAL A 17 -17.54 -13.06 -0.81
CA VAL A 17 -17.68 -11.69 -0.31
C VAL A 17 -16.85 -11.51 0.96
N THR A 18 -16.24 -10.34 1.13
CA THR A 18 -15.51 -9.96 2.35
C THR A 18 -15.72 -8.49 2.65
N ILE A 19 -15.29 -8.04 3.83
CA ILE A 19 -15.52 -6.69 4.32
C ILE A 19 -14.23 -5.87 4.21
N LEU A 20 -14.35 -4.65 3.68
CA LEU A 20 -13.32 -3.62 3.78
C LEU A 20 -13.69 -2.70 4.95
N CYS A 21 -13.03 -2.90 6.08
CA CYS A 21 -13.50 -2.40 7.37
C CYS A 21 -13.40 -0.88 7.53
N ASP A 22 -12.34 -0.26 7.01
CA ASP A 22 -12.08 1.18 7.14
C ASP A 22 -11.04 1.69 6.13
N TYR A 23 -10.73 3.00 6.22
CA TYR A 23 -9.70 3.66 5.42
C TYR A 23 -8.31 3.51 6.03
N GLY A 24 -7.31 3.28 5.17
CA GLY A 24 -5.90 3.19 5.58
C GLY A 24 -5.29 4.50 6.11
N THR A 25 -5.88 5.65 5.79
CA THR A 25 -5.39 6.98 6.24
C THR A 25 -5.31 7.10 7.76
N ARG A 26 -6.17 6.37 8.49
CA ARG A 26 -6.14 6.30 9.96
C ARG A 26 -4.83 5.74 10.52
N TYR A 27 -4.11 4.95 9.74
CA TYR A 27 -2.88 4.27 10.16
C TYR A 27 -1.62 4.83 9.46
N GLN A 28 -1.72 6.00 8.81
CA GLN A 28 -0.66 6.55 7.96
C GLN A 28 0.70 6.65 8.65
N SER A 29 0.75 7.05 9.93
CA SER A 29 2.00 7.22 10.68
C SER A 29 2.78 5.93 10.96
N LYS A 30 2.16 4.76 10.74
CA LYS A 30 2.78 3.43 10.91
C LYS A 30 2.67 2.58 9.66
N LEU A 31 1.44 2.26 9.23
CA LEU A 31 1.17 1.33 8.12
C LEU A 31 1.64 1.87 6.75
N PHE A 32 1.76 3.19 6.62
CA PHE A 32 2.25 3.87 5.42
C PHE A 32 3.46 4.75 5.73
N ASN A 33 4.28 4.34 6.70
CA ASN A 33 5.52 5.04 7.07
C ASN A 33 6.72 4.14 6.74
N PRO A 34 7.54 4.50 5.73
CA PRO A 34 8.70 3.70 5.33
C PRO A 34 9.68 3.43 6.48
N ASP A 35 9.93 4.39 7.35
CA ASP A 35 10.90 4.23 8.45
C ASP A 35 10.38 3.26 9.50
N PHE A 36 9.09 3.36 9.86
CA PHE A 36 8.44 2.40 10.76
C PHE A 36 8.44 0.99 10.20
N LEU A 37 8.15 0.84 8.90
CA LEU A 37 8.11 -0.46 8.24
C LEU A 37 9.51 -1.10 8.19
N ARG A 38 10.55 -0.32 7.82
CA ARG A 38 11.94 -0.82 7.80
C ARG A 38 12.45 -1.21 9.19
N ASP A 39 12.16 -0.42 10.23
CA ASP A 39 12.49 -0.75 11.62
C ASP A 39 11.89 -2.10 12.06
N LYS A 40 10.72 -2.44 11.52
CA LYS A 40 10.04 -3.72 11.77
C LYS A 40 10.33 -4.82 10.75
N ASN A 41 11.27 -4.58 9.83
CA ASN A 41 11.60 -5.50 8.74
C ASN A 41 10.36 -5.93 7.92
N LEU A 42 9.46 -4.96 7.67
CA LEU A 42 8.25 -5.12 6.87
C LEU A 42 8.44 -4.49 5.48
N PRO A 43 7.72 -5.00 4.47
CA PRO A 43 7.80 -4.46 3.11
C PRO A 43 7.31 -3.01 3.06
N VAL A 44 8.06 -2.16 2.35
CA VAL A 44 7.67 -0.78 2.05
C VAL A 44 6.93 -0.74 0.72
N PRO A 45 5.76 -0.07 0.63
CA PRO A 45 5.09 0.15 -0.65
C PRO A 45 5.97 0.89 -1.65
N GLY A 46 6.21 0.27 -2.82
CA GLY A 46 7.24 0.72 -3.77
C GLY A 46 7.08 2.17 -4.25
N TRP A 47 5.87 2.70 -4.33
CA TRP A 47 5.63 4.09 -4.72
C TRP A 47 6.17 5.12 -3.71
N MET A 48 6.35 4.74 -2.45
CA MET A 48 6.93 5.63 -1.42
C MET A 48 8.46 5.71 -1.51
N GLU A 49 9.11 4.83 -2.28
CA GLU A 49 10.55 4.86 -2.51
C GLU A 49 10.92 5.44 -3.88
N LEU A 50 9.91 5.72 -4.73
CA LEU A 50 10.13 6.31 -6.04
C LEU A 50 10.61 7.76 -5.91
N GLN A 51 11.82 8.01 -6.41
CA GLN A 51 12.30 9.37 -6.66
C GLN A 51 11.72 9.88 -7.97
N SER A 52 11.14 11.09 -7.93
CA SER A 52 10.63 11.74 -9.14
C SER A 52 11.79 12.03 -10.09
N LYS A 53 11.61 11.63 -11.36
CA LYS A 53 12.52 11.99 -12.47
C LYS A 53 12.04 13.25 -13.22
N ILE A 54 10.97 13.88 -12.75
CA ILE A 54 10.40 15.06 -13.38
C ILE A 54 11.26 16.26 -13.00
N SER A 55 11.84 16.91 -14.01
CA SER A 55 12.52 18.19 -13.83
C SER A 55 11.49 19.30 -13.65
N VAL A 56 11.53 20.00 -12.51
CA VAL A 56 10.63 21.13 -12.25
C VAL A 56 11.13 22.38 -12.99
N PRO A 57 10.32 23.01 -13.86
CA PRO A 57 10.73 24.18 -14.64
C PRO A 57 10.63 25.46 -13.80
N PHE A 58 11.60 25.69 -12.91
CA PHE A 58 11.68 26.94 -12.17
C PHE A 58 12.05 28.12 -13.09
N GLU A 59 11.37 29.24 -12.92
CA GLU A 59 11.76 30.51 -13.54
C GLU A 59 12.87 31.17 -12.71
N LYS A 60 13.87 31.76 -13.37
CA LYS A 60 14.90 32.56 -12.69
C LYS A 60 14.34 33.96 -12.44
N VAL A 61 14.14 34.31 -11.18
CA VAL A 61 13.84 35.69 -10.77
C VAL A 61 15.18 36.40 -10.53
N ALA A 62 15.36 37.55 -11.18
CA ALA A 62 16.55 38.41 -11.08
C ALA A 62 16.44 39.38 -9.90
#